data_AF-A0A9X2B476-F1
#
_entry.id   AF-A0A9X2B476-F1
#
_cell.length_a   1.000
_cell.length_b   1.000
_cell.length_c   1.000
_cell.angle_alpha   90.00
_cell.angle_beta   90.00
_cell.angle_gamma   90.00
#
_symmetry.space_group_name_H-M   'P 1'
#
loop_
_entity.id
_entity.type
_entity.pdbx_description
1 polymer ?
#
loop_
_entity_poly.entity_id
_entity_poly.type
_entity_poly.pdbx_seq_one_letter_code
_entity_poly.pdbx_strand_id
1 'polypeptide(L)'
;MKLGQYFLDHRYKTFRDFSLETDSDQVICNEGNFTFFHYTHLGKLSMILKEEGGLWARRRVACPYPPEEFIESYLVEGFLSPLPMWLKTSTYYNDLGYELTKKFIGNLLLEVTIPIDKFNIYISDYSHILECKTLEYSSKKGIPLGYDCSNGRECTQAYVNSYIPIQDYSGQHHAPIVQVLRKGEGIAIPKKYIMICELQPLKVLKE
;
A
#
# COMPACT_ATOMS: atom_id res chain seq x y z
N MET A 1 -22.06 16.56 5.13
CA MET A 1 -20.61 16.63 4.89
C MET A 1 -20.26 15.56 3.86
N LYS A 2 -19.46 15.87 2.83
CA LYS A 2 -18.95 14.83 1.91
C LYS A 2 -18.01 13.92 2.70
N LEU A 3 -18.14 12.60 2.57
CA LEU A 3 -17.32 11.65 3.32
C LEU A 3 -15.82 11.88 3.07
N GLY A 4 -15.44 12.18 1.83
CA GLY A 4 -14.06 12.50 1.46
C GLY A 4 -13.49 13.70 2.21
N GLN A 5 -14.28 14.75 2.46
CA GLN A 5 -13.82 15.94 3.20
C GLN A 5 -13.33 15.57 4.60
N TYR A 6 -13.97 14.61 5.26
CA TYR A 6 -13.54 14.16 6.58
C TYR A 6 -12.12 13.58 6.56
N PHE A 7 -11.80 12.75 5.57
CA PHE A 7 -10.47 12.16 5.39
C PHE A 7 -9.40 13.18 4.95
N LEU A 8 -9.81 14.29 4.32
CA LEU A 8 -8.90 15.41 4.02
C LEU A 8 -8.53 16.20 5.29
N ASP A 9 -9.50 16.37 6.19
CA ASP A 9 -9.34 17.21 7.38
C ASP A 9 -8.75 16.44 8.58
N HIS A 10 -8.84 15.12 8.59
CA HIS A 10 -8.46 14.30 9.74
C HIS A 10 -7.52 13.16 9.35
N ARG A 11 -6.46 12.99 10.14
CA ARG A 11 -5.53 11.86 10.02
C ARG A 11 -6.00 10.64 10.82
N TYR A 12 -5.53 9.47 10.40
CA TYR A 12 -5.76 8.18 11.06
C TYR A 12 -7.22 7.75 11.13
N LYS A 13 -8.06 8.32 10.25
CA LYS A 13 -9.47 7.96 10.13
C LYS A 13 -9.64 6.82 9.16
N THR A 14 -10.60 5.95 9.45
CA THR A 14 -10.79 4.71 8.71
C THR A 14 -12.21 4.56 8.22
N PHE A 15 -12.43 3.70 7.23
CA PHE A 15 -13.77 3.39 6.73
C PHE A 15 -14.64 2.69 7.77
N ARG A 16 -14.01 2.01 8.75
CA ARG A 16 -14.70 1.41 9.89
C ARG A 16 -15.43 2.45 10.74
N ASP A 17 -14.88 3.67 10.87
CA ASP A 17 -15.53 4.79 11.57
C ASP A 17 -16.90 5.16 10.95
N PHE A 18 -17.14 4.72 9.72
CA PHE A 18 -18.34 4.99 8.92
C PHE A 18 -19.17 3.73 8.63
N SER A 19 -18.92 2.63 9.35
CA SER A 19 -19.62 1.34 9.15
C SER A 19 -19.50 0.77 7.72
N LEU A 20 -18.41 1.09 7.02
CA LEU A 20 -18.11 0.53 5.70
C LEU A 20 -17.28 -0.75 5.84
N GLU A 21 -17.42 -1.65 4.87
CA GLU A 21 -16.75 -2.95 4.87
C GLU A 21 -15.24 -2.79 4.70
N THR A 22 -14.48 -3.49 5.54
CA THR A 22 -13.01 -3.49 5.53
C THR A 22 -12.48 -4.81 4.97
N ASP A 23 -11.25 -4.83 4.48
CA ASP A 23 -10.61 -6.09 4.11
C ASP A 23 -10.35 -6.95 5.37
N SER A 24 -10.31 -8.26 5.19
CA SER A 24 -10.05 -9.21 6.28
C SER A 24 -8.56 -9.36 6.61
N ASP A 25 -7.67 -8.90 5.73
CA ASP A 25 -6.22 -9.04 5.88
C ASP A 25 -5.75 -8.45 7.22
N GLN A 26 -4.99 -9.27 7.94
CA GLN A 26 -4.44 -8.92 9.25
C GLN A 26 -2.94 -8.72 9.16
N VAL A 27 -2.42 -7.93 10.09
CA VAL A 27 -0.99 -7.78 10.31
C VAL A 27 -0.42 -9.07 10.89
N ILE A 28 0.63 -9.62 10.28
CA ILE A 28 1.34 -10.80 10.77
C ILE A 28 2.58 -10.34 11.52
N CYS A 29 2.53 -10.41 12.85
CA CYS A 29 3.64 -10.06 13.72
C CYS A 29 4.09 -11.28 14.54
N ASN A 30 5.37 -11.64 14.44
CA ASN A 30 5.98 -12.73 15.20
C ASN A 30 7.26 -12.22 15.89
N GLU A 31 7.30 -12.30 17.21
CA GLU A 31 8.49 -11.95 18.03
C GLU A 31 9.05 -10.54 17.73
N GLY A 32 8.17 -9.56 17.50
CA GLY A 32 8.57 -8.18 17.18
C GLY A 32 8.98 -7.93 15.73
N ASN A 33 8.93 -8.95 14.88
CA ASN A 33 9.06 -8.80 13.44
C ASN A 33 7.69 -8.74 12.77
N PHE A 34 7.60 -7.97 11.70
CA PHE A 34 6.45 -7.84 10.84
C PHE A 34 6.78 -8.40 9.46
N THR A 35 5.87 -9.24 8.93
CA THR A 35 6.00 -9.83 7.60
C THR A 35 4.99 -9.21 6.64
N PHE A 36 5.46 -8.82 5.46
CA PHE A 36 4.62 -8.34 4.36
C PHE A 36 5.17 -8.78 3.01
N PHE A 37 4.39 -8.52 1.94
CA PHE A 37 4.67 -9.03 0.61
C PHE A 37 4.90 -7.90 -0.39
N HIS A 38 5.94 -8.03 -1.21
CA HIS A 38 6.29 -7.03 -2.22
C HIS A 38 6.44 -7.68 -3.60
N TYR A 39 5.68 -7.19 -4.58
CA TYR A 39 5.82 -7.62 -5.96
C TYR A 39 6.94 -6.87 -6.67
N THR A 40 7.79 -7.61 -7.38
CA THR A 40 8.89 -7.07 -8.19
C THR A 40 8.98 -7.77 -9.55
N HIS A 41 9.66 -7.13 -10.50
CA HIS A 41 9.96 -7.75 -11.78
C HIS A 41 11.19 -8.64 -11.65
N LEU A 42 11.20 -9.79 -12.34
CA LEU A 42 12.34 -10.73 -12.31
C LEU A 42 13.69 -10.05 -12.64
N GLY A 43 13.70 -9.11 -13.58
CA GLY A 43 14.90 -8.34 -13.94
C GLY A 43 15.47 -7.44 -12.83
N LYS A 44 14.75 -7.23 -11.72
CA LYS A 44 15.21 -6.49 -10.54
C LYS A 44 15.76 -7.40 -9.44
N LEU A 45 15.50 -8.70 -9.52
CA LEU A 45 15.82 -9.66 -8.46
C LEU A 45 17.30 -9.69 -8.10
N SER A 46 18.19 -9.70 -9.10
CA SER A 46 19.64 -9.71 -8.88
C SER A 46 20.13 -8.48 -8.12
N MET A 47 19.56 -7.30 -8.41
CA MET A 47 19.88 -6.06 -7.69
C MET A 47 19.36 -6.05 -6.26
N ILE A 48 18.22 -6.71 -6.01
CA ILE A 48 17.62 -6.80 -4.68
C ILE A 48 18.42 -7.78 -3.81
N LEU A 49 18.86 -8.92 -4.36
CA LEU A 49 19.49 -10.01 -3.59
C LEU A 49 21.02 -9.96 -3.53
N LYS A 50 21.69 -9.03 -4.21
CA LYS A 50 23.15 -8.83 -4.06
C LYS A 50 23.54 -8.41 -2.64
N GLU A 51 24.82 -8.49 -2.28
CA GLU A 51 25.32 -8.22 -0.93
C GLU A 51 24.86 -6.89 -0.34
N GLU A 52 25.12 -5.78 -1.03
CA GLU A 52 24.65 -4.43 -0.70
C GLU A 52 23.32 -4.10 -1.40
N GLY A 53 22.48 -5.13 -1.58
CA GLY A 53 21.18 -5.05 -2.25
C GLY A 53 20.03 -4.76 -1.29
N GLY A 54 18.86 -4.51 -1.86
CA GLY A 54 17.63 -4.35 -1.11
C GLY A 54 16.50 -3.72 -1.92
N LEU A 55 15.36 -3.51 -1.26
CA LEU A 55 14.26 -2.74 -1.83
C LEU A 55 14.53 -1.24 -1.69
N TRP A 56 14.45 -0.56 -2.82
CA TRP A 56 14.78 0.86 -2.95
C TRP A 56 13.53 1.72 -2.84
N ALA A 57 13.52 2.66 -1.89
CA ALA A 57 12.51 3.68 -1.75
C ALA A 57 12.77 4.82 -2.73
N ARG A 58 12.15 4.74 -3.91
CA ARG A 58 12.29 5.71 -5.03
C ARG A 58 11.09 6.65 -5.18
N ARG A 59 9.93 6.26 -4.65
CA ARG A 59 8.71 7.06 -4.74
C ARG A 59 8.63 7.95 -3.51
N ARG A 60 8.54 9.25 -3.70
CA ARG A 60 8.30 10.21 -2.62
C ARG A 60 6.87 10.03 -2.07
N VAL A 61 6.68 10.22 -0.77
CA VAL A 61 5.35 10.45 -0.18
C VAL A 61 4.85 11.78 -0.74
N ALA A 62 3.98 11.71 -1.75
CA ALA A 62 3.55 12.86 -2.52
C ALA A 62 2.06 13.16 -2.24
N CYS A 63 1.82 14.30 -1.60
CA CYS A 63 0.51 14.91 -1.44
C CYS A 63 0.68 16.44 -1.30
N PRO A 64 -0.38 17.24 -1.41
CA PRO A 64 -0.31 18.70 -1.28
C PRO A 64 0.27 19.20 0.05
N TYR A 65 -0.10 18.57 1.15
CA TYR A 65 0.26 18.98 2.51
C TYR A 65 0.72 17.73 3.30
N PRO A 66 1.94 17.24 3.05
CA PRO A 66 2.45 16.09 3.77
C PRO A 66 2.63 16.41 5.26
N PRO A 67 2.27 15.49 6.16
CA PRO A 67 2.65 15.56 7.57
C PRO A 67 4.17 15.79 7.74
N GLU A 68 4.55 16.50 8.80
CA GLU A 68 5.96 16.88 9.04
C GLU A 68 6.91 15.68 9.04
N GLU A 69 6.49 14.58 9.66
CA GLU A 69 7.26 13.34 9.72
C GLU A 69 7.47 12.70 8.33
N PHE A 70 6.64 13.03 7.34
CA PHE A 70 6.70 12.50 5.97
C PHE A 70 7.39 13.43 4.97
N ILE A 71 7.77 14.65 5.39
CA ILE A 71 8.53 15.57 4.55
C ILE A 71 9.83 14.89 4.10
N GLU A 72 10.11 14.93 2.79
CA GLU A 72 11.28 14.26 2.17
C GLU A 72 11.35 12.74 2.40
N SER A 73 10.24 12.11 2.79
CA SER A 73 10.17 10.67 2.90
C SER A 73 9.89 10.03 1.55
N TYR A 74 10.54 8.89 1.34
CA TYR A 74 10.36 7.99 0.22
C TYR A 74 9.87 6.65 0.76
N LEU A 75 9.21 5.86 -0.09
CA LEU A 75 8.51 4.67 0.35
C LEU A 75 8.79 3.44 -0.52
N VAL A 76 8.69 2.27 0.12
CA VAL A 76 8.47 0.97 -0.51
C VAL A 76 7.05 0.53 -0.15
N GLU A 77 6.26 0.18 -1.17
CA GLU A 77 4.89 -0.33 -0.98
C GLU A 77 4.89 -1.86 -0.90
N GLY A 78 3.96 -2.41 -0.14
CA GLY A 78 3.71 -3.85 -0.09
C GLY A 78 2.29 -4.17 0.36
N PHE A 79 2.02 -5.45 0.55
CA PHE A 79 0.70 -5.99 0.87
C PHE A 79 0.77 -6.81 2.16
N LEU A 80 -0.34 -6.82 2.92
CA LEU A 80 -0.46 -7.61 4.15
C LEU A 80 -0.55 -9.12 3.89
N SER A 81 -1.07 -9.50 2.72
CA SER A 81 -1.13 -10.88 2.26
C SER A 81 -0.52 -11.03 0.87
N PRO A 82 -0.19 -12.25 0.42
CA PRO A 82 0.39 -12.49 -0.91
C PRO A 82 -0.48 -11.97 -2.07
N LEU A 83 -1.80 -12.09 -1.95
CA LEU A 83 -2.75 -11.58 -2.94
C LEU A 83 -4.06 -11.17 -2.22
N PRO A 84 -4.11 -9.93 -1.70
CA PRO A 84 -5.25 -9.44 -0.93
C PRO A 84 -6.59 -9.59 -1.64
N MET A 85 -7.65 -9.82 -0.86
CA MET A 85 -8.98 -10.01 -1.41
C MET A 85 -9.52 -8.76 -2.08
N TRP A 86 -9.25 -7.57 -1.53
CA TRP A 86 -9.64 -6.30 -2.13
C TRP A 86 -9.05 -6.08 -3.54
N LEU A 87 -7.92 -6.73 -3.90
CA LEU A 87 -7.42 -6.67 -5.27
C LEU A 87 -8.34 -7.42 -6.24
N LYS A 88 -8.83 -8.60 -5.84
CA LYS A 88 -9.57 -9.53 -6.71
C LYS A 88 -11.07 -9.26 -6.74
N THR A 89 -11.66 -9.03 -5.57
CA THR A 89 -13.13 -9.05 -5.39
C THR A 89 -13.56 -8.04 -4.32
N SER A 90 -13.11 -6.79 -4.43
CA SER A 90 -13.56 -5.73 -3.53
C SER A 90 -15.08 -5.51 -3.64
N THR A 91 -15.76 -5.41 -2.50
CA THR A 91 -17.19 -5.06 -2.44
C THR A 91 -17.49 -3.75 -3.15
N TYR A 92 -16.59 -2.76 -3.11
CA TYR A 92 -16.81 -1.44 -3.71
C TYR A 92 -16.16 -1.28 -5.09
N TYR A 93 -15.06 -1.99 -5.35
CA TYR A 93 -14.21 -1.76 -6.53
C TYR A 93 -14.06 -2.96 -7.45
N ASN A 94 -14.69 -4.11 -7.14
CA ASN A 94 -14.53 -5.37 -7.85
C ASN A 94 -13.04 -5.75 -7.99
N ASP A 95 -12.57 -6.03 -9.21
CA ASP A 95 -11.19 -6.38 -9.57
C ASP A 95 -10.35 -5.18 -10.02
N LEU A 96 -10.84 -3.93 -9.86
CA LEU A 96 -10.13 -2.74 -10.31
C LEU A 96 -8.72 -2.63 -9.69
N GLY A 97 -8.56 -3.04 -8.43
CA GLY A 97 -7.25 -3.09 -7.77
C GLY A 97 -6.28 -4.00 -8.53
N TYR A 98 -6.70 -5.21 -8.87
CA TYR A 98 -5.92 -6.14 -9.68
C TYR A 98 -5.62 -5.58 -11.08
N GLU A 99 -6.62 -5.01 -11.76
CA GLU A 99 -6.47 -4.44 -13.10
C GLU A 99 -5.48 -3.26 -13.17
N LEU A 100 -5.48 -2.41 -12.14
CA LEU A 100 -4.55 -1.29 -12.04
C LEU A 100 -3.15 -1.78 -11.71
N THR A 101 -3.03 -2.70 -10.76
CA THR A 101 -1.72 -3.17 -10.28
C THR A 101 -1.02 -4.05 -11.31
N LYS A 102 -1.71 -4.92 -12.07
CA LYS A 102 -1.09 -5.89 -12.98
C LYS A 102 -0.10 -5.31 -13.99
N LYS A 103 -0.28 -4.04 -14.38
CA LYS A 103 0.61 -3.35 -15.35
C LYS A 103 1.89 -2.84 -14.71
N PHE A 104 1.89 -2.63 -13.40
CA PHE A 104 2.97 -1.95 -12.68
C PHE A 104 3.65 -2.82 -11.62
N ILE A 105 2.96 -3.85 -11.12
CA ILE A 105 3.53 -4.84 -10.24
C ILE A 105 4.19 -5.92 -11.10
N GLY A 106 5.41 -6.31 -10.77
CA GLY A 106 6.00 -7.49 -11.39
C GLY A 106 5.31 -8.77 -10.92
N ASN A 107 5.65 -9.90 -11.54
CA ASN A 107 5.05 -11.20 -11.26
C ASN A 107 5.78 -12.00 -10.18
N LEU A 108 6.92 -11.53 -9.69
CA LEU A 108 7.68 -12.20 -8.65
C LEU A 108 7.31 -11.60 -7.28
N LEU A 109 6.79 -12.45 -6.41
CA LEU A 109 6.47 -12.08 -5.03
C LEU A 109 7.67 -12.30 -4.13
N LEU A 110 8.01 -11.26 -3.38
CA LEU A 110 8.98 -11.32 -2.28
C LEU A 110 8.23 -11.32 -0.96
N GLU A 111 8.74 -12.09 -0.01
CA GLU A 111 8.36 -12.02 1.39
C GLU A 111 9.41 -11.18 2.13
N VAL A 112 8.95 -10.23 2.93
CA VAL A 112 9.78 -9.26 3.61
C VAL A 112 9.46 -9.30 5.10
N THR A 113 10.44 -9.68 5.91
CA THR A 113 10.29 -9.80 7.37
C THR A 113 11.25 -8.83 8.04
N ILE A 114 10.72 -7.79 8.67
CA ILE A 114 11.49 -6.69 9.26
C ILE A 114 11.16 -6.45 10.74
N PRO A 115 12.14 -6.10 11.58
CA PRO A 115 11.90 -5.73 12.98
C PRO A 115 11.16 -4.39 13.07
N ILE A 116 10.02 -4.37 13.76
CA ILE A 116 9.09 -3.23 13.76
C ILE A 116 9.73 -1.96 14.35
N ASP A 117 10.63 -2.11 15.31
CA ASP A 117 11.32 -1.01 16.02
C ASP A 117 12.40 -0.31 15.19
N LYS A 118 12.84 -0.90 14.06
CA LYS A 118 13.92 -0.34 13.22
C LYS A 118 13.41 0.32 11.94
N PHE A 119 12.12 0.23 11.66
CA PHE A 119 11.53 0.70 10.40
C PHE A 119 10.31 1.55 10.66
N ASN A 120 10.16 2.63 9.87
CA ASN A 120 8.96 3.45 9.90
C ASN A 120 7.89 2.80 9.03
N ILE A 121 7.07 1.95 9.63
CA ILE A 121 6.06 1.14 8.93
C ILE A 121 4.68 1.72 9.20
N TYR A 122 3.94 1.98 8.13
CA TYR A 122 2.56 2.43 8.16
C TYR A 122 1.69 1.53 7.30
N ILE A 123 0.42 1.43 7.65
CA ILE A 123 -0.63 0.87 6.80
C ILE A 123 -1.48 2.03 6.29
N SER A 124 -1.70 2.07 4.99
CA SER A 124 -2.50 3.09 4.29
C SER A 124 -3.72 2.46 3.64
N ASP A 125 -4.72 3.25 3.29
CA ASP A 125 -5.93 2.76 2.61
C ASP A 125 -5.97 3.18 1.15
N TYR A 126 -5.67 2.25 0.26
CA TYR A 126 -5.61 2.49 -1.18
C TYR A 126 -6.97 2.78 -1.81
N SER A 127 -8.08 2.59 -1.09
CA SER A 127 -9.43 2.90 -1.58
C SER A 127 -9.61 4.38 -1.93
N HIS A 128 -8.89 5.28 -1.26
CA HIS A 128 -8.86 6.70 -1.62
C HIS A 128 -8.36 6.90 -3.06
N ILE A 129 -7.35 6.12 -3.47
CA ILE A 129 -6.82 6.13 -4.84
C ILE A 129 -7.77 5.42 -5.80
N LEU A 130 -8.30 4.26 -5.41
CA LEU A 130 -9.25 3.50 -6.22
C LEU A 130 -10.48 4.34 -6.58
N GLU A 131 -11.00 5.14 -5.65
CA GLU A 131 -12.17 6.00 -5.91
C GLU A 131 -11.94 7.03 -7.02
N CYS A 132 -10.75 7.61 -7.14
CA CYS A 132 -10.49 8.48 -8.29
C CYS A 132 -10.27 7.68 -9.58
N LYS A 133 -9.76 6.45 -9.49
CA LYS A 133 -9.59 5.57 -10.64
C LYS A 133 -10.91 4.99 -11.16
N THR A 134 -11.92 4.77 -10.32
CA THR A 134 -13.24 4.32 -10.81
C THR A 134 -13.85 5.30 -11.80
N LEU A 135 -13.71 6.61 -11.53
CA LEU A 135 -14.18 7.69 -12.40
C LEU A 135 -13.44 7.72 -13.74
N GLU A 136 -12.11 7.55 -13.74
CA GLU A 136 -11.30 7.47 -14.97
C GLU A 136 -11.69 6.28 -15.85
N TYR A 137 -12.01 5.14 -15.23
CA TYR A 137 -12.35 3.89 -15.93
C TYR A 137 -13.87 3.70 -16.16
N SER A 138 -14.68 4.74 -15.90
CA SER A 138 -16.15 4.72 -16.04
C SER A 138 -16.85 3.57 -15.29
N SER A 139 -16.22 3.06 -14.22
CA SER A 139 -16.86 2.11 -13.31
C SER A 139 -17.82 2.86 -12.41
N LYS A 140 -19.10 2.46 -12.39
CA LYS A 140 -20.14 3.09 -11.56
C LYS A 140 -20.14 2.60 -10.10
N LYS A 141 -19.19 1.73 -9.73
CA LYS A 141 -19.09 1.13 -8.39
C LYS A 141 -17.88 1.73 -7.66
N GLY A 142 -18.12 2.33 -6.50
CA GLY A 142 -17.11 2.99 -5.67
C GLY A 142 -17.70 3.42 -4.32
N ILE A 143 -16.83 3.89 -3.43
CA ILE A 143 -17.27 4.50 -2.17
C ILE A 143 -17.48 5.98 -2.47
N PRO A 144 -18.68 6.56 -2.36
CA PRO A 144 -18.96 7.92 -2.83
C PRO A 144 -18.30 9.00 -1.94
N LEU A 145 -16.96 9.09 -2.00
CA LEU A 145 -16.14 10.00 -1.20
C LEU A 145 -16.34 11.44 -1.66
N GLY A 146 -16.63 11.65 -2.94
CA GLY A 146 -16.96 12.95 -3.51
C GLY A 146 -15.76 13.89 -3.67
N TYR A 147 -14.56 13.31 -3.82
CA TYR A 147 -13.33 14.03 -4.13
C TYR A 147 -13.39 14.74 -5.47
N ASP A 148 -12.65 15.84 -5.59
CA ASP A 148 -12.19 16.34 -6.89
C ASP A 148 -10.98 15.50 -7.37
N CYS A 149 -11.26 14.62 -8.33
CA CYS A 149 -10.27 13.72 -8.90
C CYS A 149 -9.54 14.29 -10.13
N SER A 150 -9.81 15.54 -10.54
CA SER A 150 -9.26 16.14 -11.76
C SER A 150 -7.73 16.21 -11.82
N ASN A 151 -7.07 16.27 -10.66
CA ASN A 151 -5.61 16.40 -10.53
C ASN A 151 -5.01 15.46 -9.47
N GLY A 152 -5.81 14.61 -8.85
CA GLY A 152 -5.38 13.64 -7.82
C GLY A 152 -4.91 14.25 -6.49
N ARG A 153 -5.01 15.56 -6.27
CA ARG A 153 -4.53 16.21 -5.03
C ARG A 153 -5.32 15.76 -3.81
N GLU A 154 -6.65 15.71 -3.91
CA GLU A 154 -7.48 15.30 -2.78
C GLU A 154 -7.29 13.82 -2.43
N CYS A 155 -7.32 12.92 -3.41
CA CYS A 155 -7.14 11.50 -3.11
C CYS A 155 -5.74 11.18 -2.57
N THR A 156 -4.68 11.85 -3.05
CA THR A 156 -3.34 11.66 -2.50
C THR A 156 -3.20 12.25 -1.10
N GLN A 157 -3.86 13.36 -0.79
CA GLN A 157 -3.92 13.88 0.58
C GLN A 157 -4.65 12.92 1.52
N ALA A 158 -5.85 12.47 1.14
CA ALA A 158 -6.63 11.52 1.94
C ALA A 158 -5.88 10.19 2.12
N TYR A 159 -5.23 9.70 1.06
CA TYR A 159 -4.38 8.51 1.12
C TYR A 159 -3.25 8.67 2.15
N VAL A 160 -2.52 9.79 2.14
CA VAL A 160 -1.45 10.02 3.12
C VAL A 160 -2.01 10.23 4.54
N ASN A 161 -3.16 10.88 4.68
CA ASN A 161 -3.84 11.03 5.97
C ASN A 161 -4.31 9.69 6.56
N SER A 162 -4.55 8.68 5.71
CA SER A 162 -4.90 7.32 6.14
C SER A 162 -3.73 6.51 6.68
N TYR A 163 -2.48 7.01 6.67
CA TYR A 163 -1.32 6.24 7.12
C TYR A 163 -1.39 6.01 8.63
N ILE A 164 -1.70 4.80 9.08
CA ILE A 164 -1.71 4.41 10.50
C ILE A 164 -0.40 3.69 10.82
N PRO A 165 0.34 4.05 11.89
CA PRO A 165 1.50 3.27 12.34
C PRO A 165 1.15 1.79 12.50
N ILE A 166 2.04 0.88 12.13
CA ILE A 166 1.75 -0.55 12.16
C ILE A 166 1.29 -1.05 13.54
N GLN A 167 1.79 -0.42 14.62
CA GLN A 167 1.46 -0.76 16.00
C GLN A 167 0.01 -0.42 16.37
N ASP A 168 -0.58 0.58 15.69
CA ASP A 168 -1.93 1.07 15.94
C ASP A 168 -2.96 0.46 14.96
N TYR A 169 -2.49 -0.25 13.93
CA TYR A 169 -3.35 -0.82 12.91
C TYR A 169 -4.08 -2.07 13.42
N SER A 170 -5.40 -2.07 13.28
CA SER A 170 -6.28 -3.15 13.78
C SER A 170 -7.32 -3.60 12.75
N GLY A 171 -6.91 -3.71 11.48
CA GLY A 171 -7.75 -4.26 10.41
C GLY A 171 -8.92 -3.35 10.01
N GLN A 172 -8.68 -2.04 9.96
CA GLN A 172 -9.74 -1.04 9.82
C GLN A 172 -9.85 -0.43 8.41
N HIS A 173 -8.96 -0.82 7.49
CA HIS A 173 -8.91 -0.29 6.11
C HIS A 173 -9.66 -1.18 5.12
N HIS A 174 -10.23 -0.58 4.08
CA HIS A 174 -10.86 -1.29 2.98
C HIS A 174 -9.84 -1.88 2.00
N ALA A 175 -8.78 -1.15 1.67
CA ALA A 175 -7.73 -1.63 0.77
C ALA A 175 -6.35 -1.40 1.39
N PRO A 176 -5.97 -2.16 2.43
CA PRO A 176 -4.73 -1.94 3.14
C PRO A 176 -3.49 -2.15 2.26
N ILE A 177 -2.59 -1.17 2.30
CA ILE A 177 -1.25 -1.22 1.69
C ILE A 177 -0.19 -0.88 2.75
N VAL A 178 0.84 -1.70 2.81
CA VAL A 178 2.03 -1.47 3.64
C VAL A 178 2.90 -0.39 3.02
N GLN A 179 3.37 0.53 3.86
CA GLN A 179 4.22 1.65 3.52
C GLN A 179 5.44 1.63 4.44
N VAL A 180 6.61 1.28 3.88
CA VAL A 180 7.89 1.37 4.61
C VAL A 180 8.58 2.65 4.20
N LEU A 181 8.66 3.61 5.12
CA LEU A 181 9.15 4.97 4.87
C LEU A 181 10.62 5.11 5.24
N ARG A 182 11.33 5.90 4.43
CA ARG A 182 12.75 6.27 4.62
C ARG A 182 12.92 7.76 4.31
N LYS A 183 13.72 8.49 5.11
CA LYS A 183 14.11 9.87 4.78
C LYS A 183 15.11 9.89 3.63
N GLY A 184 14.79 10.58 2.55
CA GLY A 184 15.58 10.58 1.31
C GLY A 184 15.49 9.26 0.54
N GLU A 185 15.88 9.33 -0.72
CA GLU A 185 15.91 8.17 -1.62
C GLU A 185 17.05 7.19 -1.25
N GLY A 186 16.81 5.89 -1.40
CA GLY A 186 17.84 4.88 -1.16
C GLY A 186 17.27 3.49 -0.85
N ILE A 187 18.14 2.56 -0.45
CA ILE A 187 17.71 1.25 0.08
C ILE A 187 16.96 1.50 1.38
N ALA A 188 15.66 1.18 1.38
CA ALA A 188 14.84 1.20 2.58
C ALA A 188 14.89 -0.14 3.31
N ILE A 189 14.94 -1.25 2.57
CA ILE A 189 14.91 -2.59 3.15
C ILE A 189 16.12 -3.39 2.64
N PRO A 190 17.14 -3.63 3.48
CA PRO A 190 18.30 -4.44 3.10
C PRO A 190 17.94 -5.88 2.74
N LYS A 191 18.73 -6.50 1.84
CA LYS A 191 18.50 -7.88 1.35
C LYS A 191 18.34 -8.94 2.43
N LYS A 192 18.95 -8.76 3.60
CA LYS A 192 18.90 -9.72 4.72
C LYS A 192 17.50 -9.95 5.29
N TYR A 193 16.55 -9.06 4.97
CA TYR A 193 15.15 -9.14 5.38
C TYR A 193 14.22 -9.64 4.27
N ILE A 194 14.78 -10.02 3.12
CA ILE A 194 14.02 -10.27 1.90
C ILE A 194 14.31 -11.69 1.44
N MET A 195 13.24 -12.43 1.16
CA MET A 195 13.31 -13.72 0.49
C MET A 195 12.32 -13.78 -0.66
N ILE A 196 12.55 -14.71 -1.59
CA ILE A 196 11.54 -15.05 -2.58
C ILE A 196 10.44 -15.79 -1.84
N CYS A 197 9.19 -15.32 -1.95
CA CYS A 197 8.07 -15.95 -1.29
C CYS A 197 7.87 -17.35 -1.89
N GLU A 198 7.64 -18.36 -1.04
CA GLU A 198 7.36 -19.72 -1.52
C GLU A 198 6.05 -19.77 -2.33
N LEU A 199 5.08 -18.92 -1.97
CA LEU A 199 3.87 -18.72 -2.72
C LEU A 199 4.09 -17.70 -3.84
N GLN A 200 3.73 -18.08 -5.07
CA GLN A 200 3.75 -17.19 -6.24
C GLN A 200 2.35 -17.16 -6.87
N PRO A 201 1.45 -16.28 -6.38
CA PRO A 201 0.03 -16.34 -6.74
C PRO A 201 -0.26 -15.80 -8.15
N LEU A 202 0.58 -14.89 -8.64
CA LEU A 202 0.61 -14.48 -10.04
C LEU A 202 1.55 -15.44 -10.76
N LYS A 203 1.05 -16.60 -11.21
CA LYS A 203 1.89 -17.56 -11.94
C LYS A 203 2.71 -16.82 -13.01
N VAL A 204 4.01 -17.07 -13.05
CA VAL A 204 4.83 -16.78 -14.23
C VAL A 204 4.19 -17.60 -15.35
N LEU A 205 3.39 -16.96 -16.20
CA LEU A 205 3.06 -17.56 -17.50
C LEU A 205 4.43 -17.84 -18.12
N LYS A 206 4.74 -19.13 -18.31
CA LYS A 206 5.84 -19.54 -19.18
C LYS A 206 5.49 -18.97 -20.54
N GLU A 207 6.18 -17.90 -20.94
CA GLU A 207 6.34 -17.57 -22.35
C GLU A 207 7.16 -18.67 -23.03
#